data_AF-A0A950A825-F1
#
_entry.id   AF-A0A950A825-F1
#
_cell.length_a   1.000
_cell.length_b   1.000
_cell.length_c   1.000
_cell.angle_alpha   90.00
_cell.angle_beta   90.00
_cell.angle_gamma   90.00
#
_symmetry.space_group_name_H-M   'P 1'
#
loop_
_entity.id
_entity.type
_entity.pdbx_description
1 polymer ?
#
loop_
_entity_poly.entity_id
_entity_poly.type
_entity_poly.pdbx_seq_one_letter_code
_entity_poly.pdbx_strand_id
1 'polypeptide(L)'
;DVAATVIDLSEIRTKLGFAHLDGIVGYSIMRSYAVAVNADSDTISFLTARPTVPPSATTTPFSGVTPIVGATIDGIPTRVIIDTGDRSSLTLFGPFAHAHGYYGRDPSQSNVITGYGIGGPVYGDVFTLPSLEIFSRRLSGVVTRASRQTGGVFTGSQQAGSVGEGVLKRFNIVYDYPDKQIIAWPNSYFALTDRFNPPPNG
;
A
#
# COMPACT_ATOMS: atom_id res chain seq x y z
N ASP A 1 18.12 -20.70 8.62
CA ASP A 1 18.40 -19.59 9.55
C ASP A 1 17.59 -18.35 9.20
N VAL A 2 16.77 -17.90 10.13
CA VAL A 2 16.06 -16.61 10.04
C VAL A 2 16.89 -15.58 10.78
N ALA A 3 17.39 -14.57 10.07
CA ALA A 3 18.06 -13.43 10.69
C ALA A 3 17.02 -12.44 11.22
N ALA A 4 17.09 -12.12 12.51
CA ALA A 4 16.29 -11.10 13.16
C ALA A 4 17.19 -9.96 13.62
N THR A 5 16.74 -8.72 13.42
CA THR A 5 17.40 -7.52 13.95
C THR A 5 16.59 -7.01 15.13
N VAL A 6 17.25 -6.67 16.23
CA VAL A 6 16.62 -6.03 17.39
C VAL A 6 16.81 -4.52 17.25
N ILE A 7 15.71 -3.80 17.08
CA ILE A 7 15.65 -2.33 17.06
C ILE A 7 14.53 -1.86 17.99
N ASP A 8 14.70 -0.70 18.62
CA ASP A 8 13.62 -0.09 19.41
C ASP A 8 12.53 0.44 18.48
N LEU A 9 11.33 -0.11 18.60
CA LEU A 9 10.15 0.27 17.81
C LEU A 9 9.22 1.24 18.56
N SER A 10 9.62 1.74 19.72
CA SER A 10 8.78 2.58 20.59
C SER A 10 8.33 3.88 19.92
N GLU A 11 9.19 4.49 19.10
CA GLU A 11 8.85 5.70 18.36
C GLU A 11 7.75 5.44 17.31
N ILE A 12 7.87 4.34 16.57
CA ILE A 12 6.87 3.89 15.58
C ILE A 12 5.55 3.56 16.29
N ARG A 13 5.61 2.77 17.37
CA ARG A 13 4.44 2.41 18.18
C ARG A 13 3.69 3.65 18.64
N THR A 14 4.40 4.61 19.21
CA THR A 14 3.81 5.83 19.80
C THR A 14 3.22 6.74 18.72
N LYS A 15 3.99 7.04 17.67
CA LYS A 15 3.53 7.93 16.58
C LYS A 15 2.38 7.34 15.75
N LEU A 16 2.34 6.01 15.59
CA LEU A 16 1.27 5.33 14.85
C LEU A 16 0.07 4.95 15.72
N GLY A 17 0.17 5.11 17.04
CA GLY A 17 -0.90 4.83 18.00
C GLY A 17 -1.17 3.34 18.20
N PHE A 18 -0.16 2.48 18.06
CA PHE A 18 -0.32 1.05 18.32
C PHE A 18 -0.36 0.78 19.82
N ALA A 19 -1.38 0.04 20.29
CA ALA A 19 -1.44 -0.42 21.68
C ALA A 19 -0.24 -1.33 22.01
N HIS A 20 0.14 -2.19 21.06
CA HIS A 20 1.29 -3.08 21.13
C HIS A 20 1.99 -3.13 19.77
N LEU A 21 3.33 -3.25 19.78
CA LEU A 21 4.15 -3.46 18.58
C LEU A 21 5.35 -4.32 18.97
N ASP A 22 5.24 -5.62 18.71
CA ASP A 22 6.23 -6.61 19.16
C ASP A 22 7.34 -6.85 18.11
N GLY A 23 7.10 -6.47 16.85
CA GLY A 23 8.08 -6.63 15.78
C GLY A 23 7.54 -6.27 14.40
N ILE A 24 8.42 -6.35 13.40
CA ILE A 24 8.09 -6.20 11.98
C ILE A 24 8.61 -7.45 11.27
N VAL A 25 7.74 -8.13 10.52
CA VAL A 25 8.13 -9.28 9.69
C VAL A 25 8.46 -8.79 8.30
N GLY A 26 9.74 -8.90 7.91
CA GLY A 26 10.24 -8.41 6.64
C GLY A 26 10.43 -9.50 5.58
N TYR A 27 10.90 -9.05 4.41
CA TYR A 27 11.17 -9.90 3.25
C TYR A 27 12.09 -11.10 3.52
N SER A 28 13.04 -10.99 4.45
CA SER A 28 13.98 -12.06 4.80
C SER A 28 13.28 -13.37 5.18
N ILE A 29 12.11 -13.26 5.82
CA ILE A 29 11.24 -14.38 6.15
C ILE A 29 10.32 -14.69 4.97
N MET A 30 9.62 -13.68 4.45
CA MET A 30 8.57 -13.87 3.44
C MET A 30 9.06 -14.50 2.13
N ARG A 31 10.33 -14.28 1.75
CA ARG A 31 10.89 -14.74 0.46
C ARG A 31 10.83 -16.26 0.23
N SER A 32 10.66 -17.04 1.29
CA SER A 32 10.63 -18.51 1.24
C SER A 32 9.21 -19.09 1.29
N TYR A 33 8.17 -18.24 1.33
CA TYR A 33 6.79 -18.69 1.52
C TYR A 33 5.83 -18.03 0.51
N ALA A 34 4.72 -18.71 0.27
CA ALA A 34 3.50 -18.06 -0.15
C ALA A 34 2.87 -17.43 1.10
N VAL A 35 2.85 -16.09 1.15
CA VAL A 35 2.28 -15.35 2.28
C VAL A 35 0.83 -15.01 1.96
N ALA A 36 -0.11 -15.67 2.64
CA ALA A 36 -1.54 -15.44 2.45
C ALA A 36 -2.08 -14.49 3.51
N VAL A 37 -2.58 -13.34 3.08
CA VAL A 37 -3.30 -12.35 3.89
C VAL A 37 -4.79 -12.53 3.63
N ASN A 38 -5.51 -12.95 4.65
CA ASN A 38 -6.97 -13.02 4.65
C ASN A 38 -7.50 -11.92 5.56
N ALA A 39 -7.98 -10.84 4.95
CA ALA A 39 -8.52 -9.70 5.67
C ALA A 39 -9.94 -9.98 6.21
N ASP A 40 -10.71 -10.90 5.63
CA ASP A 40 -12.02 -11.27 6.21
C ASP A 40 -11.89 -11.89 7.62
N SER A 41 -10.77 -12.58 7.88
CA SER A 41 -10.50 -13.25 9.16
C SER A 41 -9.35 -12.63 9.96
N ASP A 42 -8.79 -11.51 9.51
CA ASP A 42 -7.61 -10.86 10.12
C ASP A 42 -6.43 -11.82 10.36
N THR A 43 -6.12 -12.66 9.37
CA THR A 43 -5.03 -13.66 9.49
C THR A 43 -3.97 -13.50 8.41
N ILE A 44 -2.71 -13.71 8.79
CA ILE A 44 -1.56 -13.86 7.89
C ILE A 44 -1.00 -15.28 8.06
N SER A 45 -0.89 -16.02 6.96
CA SER A 45 -0.35 -17.39 6.93
C SER A 45 0.92 -17.46 6.09
N PHE A 46 1.94 -18.15 6.59
CA PHE A 46 3.18 -18.45 5.86
C PHE A 46 3.13 -19.90 5.39
N LEU A 47 2.94 -20.11 4.09
CA LEU A 47 2.68 -21.42 3.51
C LEU A 47 3.86 -21.86 2.63
N THR A 48 4.25 -23.13 2.72
CA THR A 48 5.28 -23.72 1.84
C THR A 48 4.76 -24.06 0.44
N ALA A 49 3.45 -24.03 0.25
CA ALA A 49 2.77 -24.19 -1.02
C ALA A 49 1.59 -23.21 -1.12
N ARG A 50 1.19 -22.85 -2.35
CA ARG A 50 0.03 -21.98 -2.58
C ARG A 50 -1.24 -22.58 -1.97
N PRO A 51 -2.08 -21.77 -1.30
CA PRO A 51 -3.39 -22.24 -0.87
C PRO A 51 -4.33 -22.39 -2.08
N THR A 52 -5.42 -23.12 -1.89
CA THR A 52 -6.55 -23.07 -2.83
C THR A 52 -7.15 -21.68 -2.81
N VAL A 53 -7.33 -21.08 -3.99
CA VAL A 53 -7.91 -19.74 -4.18
C VAL A 53 -9.25 -19.83 -4.90
N PRO A 54 -10.18 -18.88 -4.70
CA PRO A 54 -11.47 -18.91 -5.38
C PRO A 54 -11.33 -18.63 -6.89
N PRO A 55 -12.32 -19.01 -7.72
CA PRO A 55 -12.32 -18.73 -9.16
C PRO A 55 -12.27 -17.23 -9.51
N SER A 56 -12.64 -16.36 -8.58
CA SER A 56 -12.59 -14.90 -8.72
C SER A 56 -11.18 -14.32 -8.56
N ALA A 57 -10.19 -15.14 -8.20
CA ALA A 57 -8.82 -14.73 -8.02
C ALA A 57 -8.13 -14.41 -9.35
N THR A 58 -7.23 -13.44 -9.31
CA THR A 58 -6.46 -12.98 -10.45
C THR A 58 -5.00 -12.98 -10.09
N THR A 59 -4.16 -13.37 -11.04
CA THR A 59 -2.71 -13.46 -10.86
C THR A 59 -2.04 -12.30 -11.57
N THR A 60 -1.25 -11.53 -10.83
CA THR A 60 -0.48 -10.38 -11.33
C THR A 60 1.02 -10.64 -11.09
N PRO A 61 1.87 -10.65 -12.12
CA PRO A 61 3.32 -10.75 -11.91
C PRO A 61 3.85 -9.49 -11.24
N PHE A 62 4.87 -9.64 -10.40
CA PHE A 62 5.58 -8.51 -9.79
C PHE A 62 7.09 -8.62 -9.98
N SER A 63 7.78 -7.50 -9.83
CA SER A 63 9.25 -7.46 -9.72
C SER A 63 9.69 -6.82 -8.41
N GLY A 64 10.95 -7.04 -8.03
CA GLY A 64 11.57 -6.40 -6.87
C GLY A 64 11.41 -7.18 -5.57
N VAL A 65 11.93 -6.59 -4.50
CA VAL A 65 11.83 -7.09 -3.12
C VAL A 65 10.51 -6.65 -2.51
N THR A 66 10.23 -5.36 -2.56
CA THR A 66 8.87 -4.83 -2.40
C THR A 66 8.14 -5.03 -3.74
N PRO A 67 6.98 -5.69 -3.78
CA PRO A 67 6.34 -6.01 -5.05
C PRO A 67 6.00 -4.76 -5.86
N ILE A 68 6.47 -4.70 -7.10
CA ILE A 68 6.10 -3.66 -8.07
C ILE A 68 5.23 -4.29 -9.15
N VAL A 69 3.99 -3.84 -9.25
CA VAL A 69 2.98 -4.36 -10.21
C VAL A 69 2.54 -3.28 -11.20
N GLY A 70 1.93 -3.71 -12.31
CA GLY A 70 1.21 -2.82 -13.21
C GLY A 70 -0.12 -2.35 -12.61
N ALA A 71 -0.49 -1.10 -12.86
CA ALA A 71 -1.75 -0.50 -12.45
C ALA A 71 -2.19 0.58 -13.44
N THR A 72 -3.44 1.02 -13.36
CA THR A 72 -3.95 2.18 -14.10
C THR A 72 -4.48 3.21 -13.11
N ILE A 73 -3.92 4.42 -13.08
CA ILE A 73 -4.33 5.51 -12.18
C ILE A 73 -5.01 6.58 -13.02
N ASP A 74 -6.29 6.85 -12.78
CA ASP A 74 -7.08 7.85 -13.55
C ASP A 74 -6.97 7.65 -15.08
N GLY A 75 -6.99 6.39 -15.52
CA GLY A 75 -6.84 6.02 -16.95
C GLY A 75 -5.39 5.97 -17.47
N ILE A 76 -4.39 6.28 -16.64
CA ILE A 76 -2.98 6.32 -17.02
C ILE A 76 -2.30 4.99 -16.64
N PRO A 77 -1.86 4.16 -17.61
CA PRO A 77 -1.11 2.94 -17.33
C PRO A 77 0.23 3.27 -16.67
N THR A 78 0.53 2.59 -15.58
CA THR A 78 1.71 2.86 -14.77
C THR A 78 2.15 1.65 -13.95
N ARG A 79 3.14 1.83 -13.09
CA ARG A 79 3.59 0.85 -12.10
C ARG A 79 3.53 1.43 -10.70
N VAL A 80 3.17 0.61 -9.74
CA VAL A 80 3.05 0.98 -8.33
C VAL A 80 3.76 -0.03 -7.44
N ILE A 81 4.19 0.43 -6.27
CA ILE A 81 4.71 -0.42 -5.21
C ILE A 81 3.51 -0.93 -4.38
N ILE A 82 3.50 -2.21 -4.01
CA ILE A 82 2.58 -2.77 -3.01
C ILE A 82 3.22 -2.62 -1.64
N ASP A 83 2.67 -1.73 -0.81
CA ASP A 83 3.26 -1.30 0.44
C ASP A 83 2.32 -1.59 1.62
N THR A 84 2.50 -2.74 2.27
CA THR A 84 1.75 -3.12 3.48
C THR A 84 2.11 -2.26 4.70
N GLY A 85 3.12 -1.38 4.59
CA GLY A 85 3.46 -0.38 5.61
C GLY A 85 2.80 0.98 5.38
N ASP A 86 2.25 1.25 4.18
CA ASP A 86 1.52 2.47 3.89
C ASP A 86 0.08 2.34 4.40
N ARG A 87 -0.28 3.12 5.42
CA ARG A 87 -1.64 3.14 5.99
C ARG A 87 -2.65 3.87 5.10
N SER A 88 -2.18 4.57 4.07
CA SER A 88 -3.01 5.24 3.07
C SER A 88 -3.62 4.22 2.10
N SER A 89 -4.60 4.64 1.31
CA SER A 89 -5.11 3.83 0.21
C SER A 89 -4.18 3.88 -1.00
N LEU A 90 -3.85 5.09 -1.46
CA LEU A 90 -2.91 5.34 -2.54
C LEU A 90 -2.08 6.58 -2.24
N THR A 91 -0.76 6.47 -2.35
CA THR A 91 0.16 7.62 -2.29
C THR A 91 0.82 7.80 -3.66
N LEU A 92 0.53 8.92 -4.34
CA LEU A 92 1.24 9.31 -5.56
C LEU A 92 2.59 9.93 -5.21
N PHE A 93 3.62 9.54 -5.97
CA PHE A 93 4.97 10.06 -5.82
C PHE A 93 5.11 11.39 -6.56
N GLY A 94 5.98 12.26 -6.04
CA GLY A 94 6.09 13.65 -6.47
C GLY A 94 6.24 13.84 -7.98
N PRO A 95 7.15 13.11 -8.66
CA PRO A 95 7.34 13.22 -10.11
C PRO A 95 6.07 12.88 -10.92
N PHE A 96 5.39 11.79 -10.60
CA PHE A 96 4.15 11.39 -11.28
C PHE A 96 3.01 12.34 -10.98
N ALA A 97 2.86 12.74 -9.71
CA ALA A 97 1.86 13.70 -9.28
C ALA A 97 2.00 15.04 -10.03
N HIS A 98 3.23 15.53 -10.19
CA HIS A 98 3.54 16.76 -10.92
C HIS A 98 3.29 16.61 -12.42
N ALA A 99 3.84 15.56 -13.05
CA ALA A 99 3.76 15.36 -14.50
C ALA A 99 2.32 15.23 -15.03
N HIS A 100 1.39 14.78 -14.19
CA HIS A 100 0.00 14.54 -14.56
C HIS A 100 -0.99 15.48 -13.86
N GLY A 101 -0.51 16.57 -13.22
CA GLY A 101 -1.38 17.63 -12.72
C GLY A 101 -2.27 17.24 -11.53
N TYR A 102 -1.75 16.43 -10.60
CA TYR A 102 -2.51 15.97 -9.43
C TYR A 102 -2.52 16.95 -8.25
N TYR A 103 -1.73 18.02 -8.28
CA TYR A 103 -1.77 19.07 -7.27
C TYR A 103 -2.86 20.10 -7.57
N GLY A 104 -3.57 20.57 -6.54
CA GLY A 104 -4.61 21.59 -6.71
C GLY A 104 -5.92 21.10 -7.35
N ARG A 105 -6.18 19.78 -7.34
CA ARG A 105 -7.50 19.23 -7.73
C ARG A 105 -8.59 19.71 -6.78
N ASP A 106 -9.84 19.77 -7.24
CA ASP A 106 -11.02 20.14 -6.44
C ASP A 106 -12.12 19.06 -6.61
N PRO A 107 -12.73 18.55 -5.52
CA PRO A 107 -12.43 18.79 -4.11
C PRO A 107 -11.11 18.15 -3.65
N SER A 108 -10.31 18.90 -2.88
CA SER A 108 -9.14 18.38 -2.17
C SER A 108 -8.87 19.11 -0.86
N GLN A 109 -8.08 18.47 0.02
CA GLN A 109 -7.41 19.13 1.12
C GLN A 109 -5.94 19.33 0.72
N SER A 110 -5.52 20.58 0.51
CA SER A 110 -4.17 20.87 0.00
C SER A 110 -3.16 21.07 1.13
N ASN A 111 -1.95 20.53 0.95
CA ASN A 111 -0.81 20.67 1.84
C ASN A 111 -1.11 20.36 3.33
N VAL A 112 -1.92 19.33 3.57
CA VAL A 112 -2.27 18.88 4.93
C VAL A 112 -1.28 17.85 5.46
N ILE A 113 -1.27 17.63 6.77
CA ILE A 113 -0.55 16.52 7.37
C ILE A 113 -1.30 15.24 7.02
N THR A 114 -0.57 14.30 6.44
CA THR A 114 -1.11 13.06 5.87
C THR A 114 -0.48 11.82 6.49
N GLY A 115 0.52 12.00 7.34
CA GLY A 115 1.16 10.95 8.12
C GLY A 115 2.33 11.50 8.92
N TYR A 116 2.99 10.61 9.66
CA TYR A 116 4.25 10.89 10.36
C TYR A 116 5.27 9.81 10.00
N GLY A 117 6.47 10.25 9.62
CA GLY A 117 7.62 9.37 9.40
C GLY A 117 8.71 9.59 10.44
N ILE A 118 9.83 8.89 10.26
CA ILE A 118 11.04 9.03 11.12
C ILE A 118 11.53 10.49 11.12
N GLY A 119 11.40 11.20 10.00
CA GLY A 119 11.79 12.61 9.87
C GLY A 119 10.74 13.66 10.29
N GLY A 120 9.60 13.26 10.88
CA GLY A 120 8.53 14.18 11.30
C GLY A 120 7.28 14.14 10.41
N PRO A 121 6.44 15.20 10.43
CA PRO A 121 5.18 15.21 9.71
C PRO A 121 5.38 15.15 8.20
N VAL A 122 4.46 14.45 7.55
CA VAL A 122 4.47 14.17 6.12
C VAL A 122 3.32 14.94 5.48
N TYR A 123 3.66 15.85 4.56
CA TYR A 123 2.68 16.74 3.91
C TYR A 123 2.26 16.23 2.53
N GLY A 124 1.01 16.52 2.15
CA GLY A 124 0.48 16.18 0.83
C GLY A 124 -0.88 16.80 0.54
N ASP A 125 -1.30 16.67 -0.72
CA ASP A 125 -2.67 17.00 -1.12
C ASP A 125 -3.50 15.72 -1.05
N VAL A 126 -4.69 15.78 -0.46
CA VAL A 126 -5.60 14.64 -0.32
C VAL A 126 -6.84 14.89 -1.17
N PHE A 127 -7.16 13.95 -2.03
CA PHE A 127 -8.34 13.98 -2.90
C PHE A 127 -8.86 12.56 -3.13
N THR A 128 -9.98 12.44 -3.83
CA THR A 128 -10.54 11.14 -4.20
C THR A 128 -10.36 10.93 -5.69
N LEU A 129 -9.70 9.84 -6.08
CA LEU A 129 -9.57 9.46 -7.48
C LEU A 129 -10.86 8.79 -7.99
N PRO A 130 -11.26 9.09 -9.24
CA PRO A 130 -12.44 8.47 -9.84
C PRO A 130 -12.22 6.98 -10.11
N SER A 131 -11.01 6.57 -10.49
CA SER A 131 -10.67 5.17 -10.64
C SER A 131 -9.20 4.81 -10.45
N LEU A 132 -8.99 3.64 -9.83
CA LEU A 132 -7.75 2.89 -9.77
C LEU A 132 -8.03 1.48 -10.30
N GLU A 133 -7.22 1.00 -11.24
CA GLU A 133 -7.26 -0.40 -11.68
C GLU A 133 -6.01 -1.12 -11.21
N ILE A 134 -6.21 -2.20 -10.45
CA ILE A 134 -5.15 -3.03 -9.91
C ILE A 134 -5.68 -4.45 -9.67
N PHE A 135 -4.83 -5.46 -9.80
CA PHE A 135 -5.21 -6.87 -9.68
C PHE A 135 -6.44 -7.23 -10.53
N SER A 136 -6.47 -6.72 -11.78
CA SER A 136 -7.59 -6.92 -12.72
C SER A 136 -8.98 -6.54 -12.14
N ARG A 137 -9.00 -5.58 -11.21
CA ARG A 137 -10.20 -5.00 -10.62
C ARG A 137 -10.14 -3.48 -10.69
N ARG A 138 -11.29 -2.87 -10.92
CA ARG A 138 -11.46 -1.42 -10.90
C ARG A 138 -12.08 -1.02 -9.57
N LEU A 139 -11.43 -0.10 -8.88
CA LEU A 139 -11.89 0.55 -7.66
C LEU A 139 -12.25 1.99 -8.01
N SER A 140 -13.38 2.46 -7.49
CA SER A 140 -13.79 3.87 -7.56
C SER A 140 -13.71 4.50 -6.18
N GLY A 141 -13.58 5.83 -6.15
CA GLY A 141 -13.61 6.56 -4.90
C GLY A 141 -12.41 6.28 -3.99
N VAL A 142 -11.22 6.12 -4.57
CA VAL A 142 -9.99 5.80 -3.81
C VAL A 142 -9.40 7.08 -3.25
N VAL A 143 -9.31 7.18 -1.92
CA VAL A 143 -8.66 8.31 -1.26
C VAL A 143 -7.18 8.26 -1.62
N THR A 144 -6.70 9.37 -2.16
CA THR A 144 -5.38 9.47 -2.74
C THR A 144 -4.66 10.65 -2.14
N ARG A 145 -3.40 10.43 -1.79
CA ARG A 145 -2.48 11.45 -1.33
C ARG A 145 -1.45 11.73 -2.42
N ALA A 146 -1.27 12.97 -2.85
CA ALA A 146 -0.11 13.39 -3.60
C ALA A 146 0.97 13.91 -2.65
N SER A 147 2.12 13.21 -2.57
CA SER A 147 3.21 13.56 -1.65
C SER A 147 3.92 14.84 -2.07
N ARG A 148 4.04 15.81 -1.16
CA ARG A 148 4.85 17.03 -1.35
C ARG A 148 6.28 16.92 -0.80
N GLN A 149 6.71 15.73 -0.39
CA GLN A 149 8.03 15.54 0.19
C GLN A 149 9.13 15.72 -0.87
N THR A 150 10.18 16.46 -0.52
CA THR A 150 11.33 16.76 -1.37
C THR A 150 12.54 15.85 -1.14
N GLY A 151 12.42 14.85 -0.26
CA GLY A 151 13.43 13.81 -0.04
C GLY A 151 12.82 12.44 0.33
N GLY A 152 13.61 11.37 0.19
CA GLY A 152 13.20 9.98 0.50
C GLY A 152 12.84 9.15 -0.75
N VAL A 153 12.30 7.94 -0.54
CA VAL A 153 11.95 6.97 -1.61
C VAL A 153 10.97 7.57 -2.66
N PHE A 154 10.25 8.63 -2.28
CA PHE A 154 9.23 9.30 -3.07
C PHE A 154 9.74 10.26 -4.15
N THR A 155 11.04 10.54 -4.24
CA THR A 155 11.57 11.59 -5.14
C THR A 155 12.35 11.08 -6.36
N GLY A 156 12.83 9.84 -6.36
CA GLY A 156 13.63 9.24 -7.45
C GLY A 156 13.04 7.97 -8.06
N SER A 157 11.83 7.58 -7.68
CA SER A 157 11.20 6.35 -8.13
C SER A 157 10.62 6.49 -9.54
N GLN A 158 10.84 5.48 -10.39
CA GLN A 158 10.15 5.33 -11.68
C GLN A 158 8.68 4.87 -11.52
N GLN A 159 8.24 4.58 -10.30
CA GLN A 159 6.87 4.17 -10.01
C GLN A 159 5.99 5.42 -9.78
N ALA A 160 4.71 5.31 -10.13
CA ALA A 160 3.75 6.39 -9.92
C ALA A 160 3.39 6.61 -8.44
N GLY A 161 3.53 5.57 -7.62
CA GLY A 161 3.04 5.60 -6.25
C GLY A 161 3.18 4.29 -5.50
N SER A 162 2.66 4.28 -4.28
CA SER A 162 2.44 3.11 -3.43
C SER A 162 0.95 2.87 -3.23
N VAL A 163 0.54 1.60 -3.33
CA VAL A 163 -0.78 1.11 -2.94
C VAL A 163 -0.67 0.52 -1.55
N GLY A 164 -1.41 1.10 -0.61
CA GLY A 164 -1.35 0.77 0.80
C GLY A 164 -2.61 0.08 1.34
N GLU A 165 -2.65 -0.07 2.66
CA GLU A 165 -3.65 -0.85 3.40
C GLU A 165 -5.10 -0.45 3.09
N GLY A 166 -5.38 0.82 2.81
CA GLY A 166 -6.74 1.24 2.49
C GLY A 166 -7.31 0.63 1.19
N VAL A 167 -6.43 0.24 0.26
CA VAL A 167 -6.76 -0.56 -0.92
C VAL A 167 -6.51 -2.05 -0.66
N LEU A 168 -5.39 -2.43 -0.06
CA LEU A 168 -5.00 -3.84 0.10
C LEU A 168 -6.01 -4.62 0.94
N LYS A 169 -6.56 -4.04 2.00
CA LYS A 169 -7.58 -4.68 2.85
C LYS A 169 -8.86 -5.07 2.13
N ARG A 170 -9.10 -4.54 0.92
CA ARG A 170 -10.25 -4.85 0.06
C ARG A 170 -10.12 -6.17 -0.68
N PHE A 171 -8.96 -6.81 -0.55
CA PHE A 171 -8.63 -8.08 -1.17
C PHE A 171 -8.13 -9.05 -0.11
N ASN A 172 -8.37 -10.33 -0.37
CA ASN A 172 -7.52 -11.37 0.18
C ASN A 172 -6.40 -11.60 -0.84
N ILE A 173 -5.16 -11.69 -0.36
CA ILE A 173 -3.96 -11.61 -1.18
C ILE A 173 -3.01 -12.73 -0.82
N VAL A 174 -2.47 -13.43 -1.82
CA VAL A 174 -1.31 -14.31 -1.69
C VAL A 174 -0.12 -13.63 -2.36
N TYR A 175 0.89 -13.31 -1.58
CA TYR A 175 2.21 -12.90 -2.05
C TYR A 175 3.05 -14.16 -2.28
N ASP A 176 3.08 -14.63 -3.52
CA ASP A 176 3.93 -15.75 -3.94
C ASP A 176 5.30 -15.21 -4.32
N TYR A 177 6.18 -15.10 -3.32
CA TYR A 177 7.54 -14.65 -3.52
C TYR A 177 8.42 -15.58 -4.36
N PRO A 178 8.37 -16.92 -4.18
CA PRO A 178 9.08 -17.87 -5.03
C PRO A 178 8.78 -17.68 -6.53
N ASP A 179 7.50 -17.55 -6.89
CA ASP A 179 7.09 -17.45 -8.30
C ASP A 179 6.90 -16.01 -8.80
N LYS A 180 7.18 -15.02 -7.94
CA LYS A 180 7.06 -13.58 -8.23
C LYS A 180 5.66 -13.19 -8.73
N GLN A 181 4.64 -13.71 -8.07
CA GLN A 181 3.23 -13.48 -8.38
C GLN A 181 2.47 -12.95 -7.16
N ILE A 182 1.51 -12.06 -7.41
CA ILE A 182 0.46 -11.71 -6.47
C ILE A 182 -0.84 -12.32 -6.97
N ILE A 183 -1.51 -13.09 -6.12
CA ILE A 183 -2.83 -13.66 -6.40
C ILE A 183 -3.82 -12.93 -5.50
N ALA A 184 -4.80 -12.24 -6.06
CA ALA A 184 -5.74 -11.44 -5.27
C ALA A 184 -7.17 -11.62 -5.75
N TRP A 185 -8.11 -11.58 -4.79
CA TRP A 185 -9.55 -11.57 -5.05
C TRP A 185 -10.27 -10.59 -4.09
N PRO A 186 -11.38 -9.97 -4.53
CA PRO A 186 -12.23 -9.16 -3.67
C PRO A 186 -12.68 -9.92 -2.42
N ASN A 187 -12.71 -9.24 -1.28
CA ASN A 187 -13.25 -9.75 -0.02
C ASN A 187 -14.47 -8.94 0.46
N SER A 188 -14.93 -9.16 1.70
CA SER A 188 -16.09 -8.46 2.25
C SER A 188 -15.94 -6.93 2.32
N TYR A 189 -14.71 -6.41 2.31
CA TYR A 189 -14.40 -4.98 2.35
C TYR A 189 -14.32 -4.32 0.97
N PHE A 190 -14.49 -5.05 -0.13
CA PHE A 190 -14.23 -4.54 -1.48
C PHE A 190 -15.02 -3.28 -1.82
N ALA A 191 -16.29 -3.23 -1.42
CA ALA A 191 -17.20 -2.12 -1.67
C ALA A 191 -17.17 -1.01 -0.58
N LEU A 192 -16.28 -1.09 0.40
CA LEU A 192 -16.20 -0.06 1.44
C LEU A 192 -15.88 1.30 0.85
N THR A 193 -16.61 2.31 1.32
CA THR A 193 -16.30 3.71 1.04
C THR A 193 -14.96 4.06 1.67
N ASP A 194 -14.06 4.61 0.85
CA ASP A 194 -12.78 5.08 1.33
C ASP A 194 -12.93 6.39 2.08
N ARG A 195 -12.11 6.59 3.11
CA ARG A 195 -12.13 7.81 3.92
C ARG A 195 -10.73 8.20 4.32
N PHE A 196 -10.39 9.47 4.10
CA PHE A 196 -9.21 10.06 4.69
C PHE A 196 -9.45 10.26 6.17
N ASN A 197 -8.65 9.60 6.99
CA ASN A 197 -8.55 9.86 8.41
C ASN A 197 -7.24 10.61 8.64
N PRO A 198 -7.26 11.91 8.97
CA PRO A 198 -6.04 12.62 9.30
C PRO A 198 -5.36 11.92 10.48
N PRO A 199 -4.02 11.89 10.52
CA PRO A 199 -3.32 11.35 11.67
C PRO A 199 -3.75 12.14 12.92
N PRO A 200 -3.82 11.48 14.10
CA PRO A 200 -4.10 12.18 15.35
C PRO A 200 -3.18 13.39 15.48
N ASN A 201 -3.71 14.51 16.01
CA ASN A 201 -2.86 15.62 16.40
C ASN A 201 -1.83 15.07 17.38
N GLY A 202 -0.54 15.17 17.02
CA GLY A 202 0.57 14.79 17.89
C GLY A 202 0.63 15.65 19.13
#